data_AF-A0A955KYI2-F1
#
_entry.id   AF-A0A955KYI2-F1
#
_cell.length_a   1.000
_cell.length_b   1.000
_cell.length_c   1.000
_cell.angle_alpha   90.00
_cell.angle_beta   90.00
_cell.angle_gamma   90.00
#
_symmetry.space_group_name_H-M   'P 1'
#
loop_
_entity.id
_entity.type
_entity.pdbx_description
1 polymer ?
#
loop_
_entity_poly.entity_id
_entity_poly.type
_entity_poly.pdbx_seq_one_letter_code
_entity_poly.pdbx_strand_id
1 'polypeptide(L)' 'MVKYSELVFDIVRAIPSGSVITYGQIAAKLGDARKARVVGWVLPQITIFEEEIPWSRVITFLI' A
#
# COMPACT_ATOMS: atom_id res chain seq x y z
N MET A 1 18.60 3.63 6.07
CA MET A 1 18.14 3.09 4.77
C MET A 1 16.64 2.92 4.88
N VAL A 2 15.85 3.74 4.17
CA VAL A 2 14.38 3.70 4.26
C VAL A 2 13.89 2.42 3.60
N LYS A 3 13.03 1.66 4.29
CA LYS A 3 12.50 0.41 3.74
C LYS A 3 11.36 0.69 2.78
N TYR A 4 11.26 -0.11 1.72
CA TYR A 4 10.14 -0.04 0.78
C TYR A 4 8.78 -0.20 1.50
N SER A 5 8.75 -0.97 2.58
CA SER A 5 7.58 -1.12 3.44
C SER A 5 7.13 0.20 4.08
N GLU A 6 8.05 0.96 4.67
CA GLU A 6 7.73 2.24 5.33
C GLU A 6 7.08 3.21 4.33
N LEU A 7 7.61 3.28 3.10
CA LEU A 7 7.04 4.12 2.04
C LEU A 7 5.63 3.69 1.62
N VAL A 8 5.37 2.38 1.56
CA VAL A 8 4.01 1.87 1.31
C VAL A 8 3.07 2.28 2.43
N PHE A 9 3.54 2.23 3.69
CA PHE A 9 2.72 2.49 4.87
C PHE A 9 2.33 3.97 4.94
N ASP A 10 3.27 4.87 4.64
CA ASP A 10 3.03 6.31 4.57
C ASP A 10 1.96 6.66 3.53
N ILE A 11 1.98 6.00 2.37
CA ILE A 11 0.94 6.16 1.36
C ILE A 11 -0.41 5.68 1.88
N VAL A 12 -0.46 4.53 2.56
CA VAL A 12 -1.72 3.95 3.05
C VAL A 12 -2.32 4.81 4.18
N ARG A 13 -1.51 5.36 5.07
CA ARG A 13 -1.95 6.28 6.13
C ARG A 13 -2.55 7.57 5.58
N ALA A 14 -2.06 8.04 4.45
CA ALA A 14 -2.52 9.27 3.81
C ALA A 14 -3.87 9.11 3.06
N ILE A 15 -4.44 7.89 2.96
CA ILE A 15 -5.69 7.67 2.22
C ILE A 15 -6.85 8.29 3.01
N PRO A 16 -7.58 9.28 2.47
CA PRO A 16 -8.73 9.86 3.16
C PRO A 16 -9.89 8.86 3.28
N SER A 17 -10.78 9.10 4.25
CA SER A 17 -12.00 8.28 4.38
C SER A 17 -12.86 8.38 3.12
N GLY A 18 -13.48 7.26 2.73
CA GLY A 18 -14.30 7.17 1.52
C GLY A 18 -13.50 7.03 0.21
N SER A 19 -12.17 6.98 0.26
CA SER A 19 -11.32 6.73 -0.91
C SER A 19 -10.65 5.36 -0.82
N VAL A 20 -10.37 4.79 -1.99
CA VAL A 20 -9.62 3.53 -2.14
C VAL A 20 -8.44 3.73 -3.07
N ILE A 21 -7.42 2.89 -2.91
CA ILE A 21 -6.26 2.84 -3.80
C ILE A 21 -5.95 1.40 -4.20
N THR A 22 -5.38 1.21 -5.38
CA THR A 22 -4.94 -0.10 -5.85
C THR A 22 -3.47 -0.35 -5.57
N TYR A 23 -3.06 -1.62 -5.47
CA TYR A 23 -1.65 -2.01 -5.36
C TYR A 23 -0.78 -1.42 -6.48
N GLY A 24 -1.31 -1.38 -7.71
CA GLY A 24 -0.63 -0.77 -8.86
C GLY A 24 -0.45 0.73 -8.71
N GLN A 25 -1.45 1.45 -8.20
CA GLN A 25 -1.35 2.89 -7.93
C GLN A 25 -0.36 3.21 -6.81
N ILE A 26 -0.29 2.40 -5.75
CA ILE A 26 0.73 2.55 -4.71
C ILE A 26 2.12 2.37 -5.33
N ALA A 27 2.34 1.31 -6.10
CA ALA A 27 3.61 1.04 -6.74
C ALA A 27 4.01 2.14 -7.76
N ALA A 28 3.04 2.68 -8.51
CA ALA A 28 3.24 3.80 -9.42
C ALA A 28 3.63 5.09 -8.69
N LYS A 29 3.00 5.40 -7.54
CA LYS A 29 3.38 6.54 -6.69
C LYS A 29 4.82 6.43 -6.16
N LEU A 30 5.31 5.20 -5.98
CA LEU A 30 6.70 4.90 -5.59
C LEU A 30 7.67 4.84 -6.77
N GLY A 31 7.21 5.18 -7.99
CA GLY A 31 8.03 5.27 -9.19
C GLY A 31 8.21 3.95 -9.96
N ASP A 32 7.54 2.86 -9.57
CA ASP A 32 7.61 1.58 -10.30
C ASP A 32 6.29 0.82 -10.25
N ALA A 33 5.42 1.11 -11.22
CA ALA A 33 4.10 0.47 -11.34
C ALA A 33 4.17 -1.07 -11.43
N ARG A 34 5.30 -1.64 -11.87
CA ARG A 34 5.48 -3.10 -11.99
C ARG A 34 5.67 -3.78 -10.63
N LYS A 35 5.96 -3.01 -9.58
CA LYS A 35 6.10 -3.52 -8.20
C LYS A 35 4.78 -3.70 -7.46
N ALA A 36 3.63 -3.66 -8.16
CA ALA A 36 2.32 -3.93 -7.57
C ALA A 36 2.30 -5.23 -6.74
N ARG A 37 2.94 -6.29 -7.25
CA ARG A 37 3.05 -7.57 -6.54
C ARG A 37 3.89 -7.47 -5.26
N VAL A 38 4.94 -6.64 -5.25
CA VAL A 38 5.77 -6.37 -4.07
C VAL A 38 4.94 -5.67 -2.99
N VAL A 39 4.09 -4.70 -3.37
CA VAL A 39 3.16 -4.05 -2.43
C VAL A 39 2.23 -5.09 -1.80
N GLY A 40 1.75 -6.07 -2.57
CA GLY A 40 0.94 -7.19 -2.07
C GLY A 40 1.65 -8.09 -1.05
N TRP A 41 2.97 -8.26 -1.13
CA TRP A 41 3.76 -8.99 -0.13
C TRP A 41 4.03 -8.17 1.14
N VAL A 42 4.02 -6.85 1.00
CA VAL A 42 4.37 -5.89 2.05
C VAL A 42 3.15 -5.49 2.88
N LEU A 43 1.97 -5.38 2.27
CA LEU A 43 0.75 -4.96 2.95
C LEU A 43 0.35 -5.88 4.12
N PRO A 44 0.46 -7.22 4.05
CA PRO A 44 0.17 -8.10 5.20
C PRO A 44 1.12 -7.89 6.39
N GLN A 45 2.29 -7.28 6.17
CA GLN A 45 3.20 -6.95 7.26
C GLN A 45 2.67 -5.75 8.07
N ILE A 46 1.92 -4.84 7.44
CA ILE A 46 1.21 -3.76 8.15
C ILE A 46 0.24 -4.34 9.17
N THR A 47 -0.59 -5.27 8.72
CA THR A 47 -1.73 -5.79 9.49
C THR A 47 -1.30 -6.55 10.75
N ILE A 48 -0.06 -7.01 10.81
CA ILE A 48 0.51 -7.71 11.96
C ILE A 48 1.01 -6.73 13.03
N PHE A 49 1.40 -5.51 12.64
CA PHE A 49 2.11 -4.58 13.53
C PHE A 49 1.35 -3.28 13.83
N GLU A 50 0.35 -2.88 13.04
CA GLU A 50 -0.33 -1.59 13.20
C GLU A 50 -1.83 -1.64 12.89
N GLU A 51 -2.68 -1.59 13.94
CA GLU A 51 -4.15 -1.51 13.84
C GLU A 51 -4.67 -0.18 13.27
N GLU A 52 -3.87 0.90 13.33
CA GLU A 52 -4.29 2.24 12.89
C GLU A 52 -4.22 2.47 11.37
N ILE A 53 -3.58 1.57 10.62
CA ILE A 53 -3.45 1.73 9.16
C ILE A 53 -4.71 1.18 8.48
N PRO A 54 -5.42 1.98 7.66
CA PRO A 54 -6.66 1.57 7.01
C PRO A 54 -6.41 0.67 5.79
N TRP A 55 -5.83 -0.51 6.02
CA TRP A 55 -5.49 -1.49 4.99
C TRP A 55 -6.71 -1.96 4.18
N SER A 56 -7.91 -1.89 4.76
CA SER A 56 -9.18 -2.18 4.10
C SER A 56 -9.48 -1.26 2.89
N ARG A 57 -8.74 -0.16 2.74
CA ARG A 57 -8.83 0.76 1.59
C ARG A 57 -7.92 0.39 0.42
N VAL A 58 -7.09 -0.63 0.57
CA VAL A 58 -6.20 -1.12 -0.49
C VAL A 58 -6.84 -2.32 -1.18
N ILE A 59 -7.14 -2.17 -2.46
CA ILE A 59 -7.84 -3.20 -3.24
C ILE A 59 -7.01 -3.70 -4.42
N THR A 60 -7.28 -4.93 -4.84
CA THR A 60 -6.73 -5.49 -6.07
C THR A 60 -7.65 -5.17 -7.24
N PHE A 61 -7.12 -4.47 -8.24
CA PHE A 61 -7.64 -4.50 -9.60
C PHE A 61 -6.61 -5.24 -10.45
N LEU A 62 -6.84 -6.52 -10.67
CA LEU A 62 -6.15 -7.31 -11.69
C LEU A 62 -7.05 -7.25 -12.92
N ILE A 63 -6.72 -6.35 -13.85
CA ILE A 63 -7.17 -6.46 -15.25
C ILE A 63 -6.03 -7.05 -16.07
#